data_AF-A0A1G8B3G6-F1
#
_entry.id   AF-A0A1G8B3G6-F1
#
_cell.length_a   1.000
_cell.length_b   1.000
_cell.length_c   1.000
_cell.angle_alpha   90.00
_cell.angle_beta   90.00
_cell.angle_gamma   90.00
#
_symmetry.space_group_name_H-M   'P 1'
#
loop_
_entity.id
_entity.type
_entity.pdbx_description
1 polymer ?
#
loop_
_entity_poly.entity_id
_entity_poly.type
_entity_poly.pdbx_seq_one_letter_code
_entity_poly.pdbx_strand_id
1 'polypeptide(L)'
;MAPPRIQIPAYRITETFHGDTIQAIAFRELGDANRWPDLVALNELRPPFITSDPDLVVPGVLLAGNPIKVLAPSPFVPATRSPDDAFLRDVALNNKLLEATEGGDFAMASGVPNLRQALNHAMITEKGNLPFHPRYGSMIPRIIGEVSSPVSAIMAAEYAKSVVAADERISRVIQSKAEAVGDKIRVEVNAETIHGRPVNLEVVI
;
A
#
# COMPACT_ATOMS: atom_id res chain seq x y z
N MET A 1 -1.09 -29.34 -11.68
CA MET A 1 -1.04 -28.18 -10.78
C MET A 1 -0.36 -28.63 -9.50
N ALA A 2 0.91 -28.28 -9.30
CA ALA A 2 1.65 -28.67 -8.11
C ALA A 2 1.16 -27.82 -6.91
N PRO A 3 0.99 -28.39 -5.70
CA PRO A 3 0.64 -27.60 -4.53
C PRO A 3 1.72 -26.53 -4.27
N PRO A 4 1.34 -25.33 -3.78
CA PRO A 4 2.31 -24.31 -3.44
C PRO A 4 3.28 -24.87 -2.40
N ARG A 5 4.58 -24.90 -2.74
CA ARG A 5 5.63 -25.22 -1.77
C ARG A 5 5.58 -24.13 -0.70
N ILE A 6 5.09 -24.49 0.48
CA ILE A 6 5.30 -23.68 1.69
C ILE A 6 6.80 -23.58 1.85
N GLN A 7 7.34 -22.40 1.58
CA GLN A 7 8.76 -22.13 1.70
C GLN A 7 9.07 -22.15 3.20
N ILE A 8 9.68 -23.23 3.68
CA ILE A 8 10.09 -23.34 5.08
C ILE A 8 11.01 -22.14 5.36
N PRO A 9 10.71 -21.29 6.36
CA PRO A 9 11.59 -20.18 6.69
C PRO A 9 12.96 -20.76 7.03
N ALA A 10 14.01 -20.23 6.38
CA ALA A 10 15.37 -20.57 6.73
C ALA A 10 15.57 -20.24 8.22
N TYR A 11 16.07 -21.20 9.01
CA TYR A 11 16.43 -20.96 10.41
C TYR A 11 17.93 -20.71 10.49
N ARG A 12 18.34 -19.86 11.43
CA ARG A 12 19.75 -19.75 11.84
C ARG A 12 19.89 -20.29 13.26
N ILE A 13 21.08 -20.77 13.58
CA ILE A 13 21.41 -21.24 14.92
C ILE A 13 22.12 -20.11 15.65
N THR A 14 21.66 -19.76 16.85
CA THR A 14 22.31 -18.78 17.74
C THR A 14 22.54 -19.42 19.10
N GLU A 15 23.55 -18.96 19.83
CA GLU A 15 23.86 -19.44 21.18
C GLU A 15 22.99 -18.73 22.21
N THR A 16 22.55 -19.47 23.23
CA THR A 16 21.88 -18.89 24.41
C THR A 16 22.92 -18.54 25.46
N PHE A 17 22.77 -17.44 26.19
CA PHE A 17 23.67 -17.07 27.29
C PHE A 17 23.11 -17.49 28.64
N HIS A 18 23.98 -17.58 29.65
CA HIS A 18 23.58 -17.91 31.01
C HIS A 18 22.63 -16.85 31.59
N GLY A 19 21.43 -17.26 31.99
CA GLY A 19 20.39 -16.35 32.49
C GLY A 19 19.52 -15.72 31.40
N ASP A 20 19.69 -16.10 30.12
CA ASP A 20 18.79 -15.67 29.06
C ASP A 20 17.36 -16.19 29.30
N THR A 21 16.39 -15.33 29.04
CA THR A 21 14.98 -15.74 28.91
C THR A 21 14.63 -15.86 27.43
N ILE A 22 13.61 -16.66 27.11
CA ILE A 22 13.18 -16.83 25.71
C ILE A 22 12.73 -15.48 25.09
N GLN A 23 12.20 -14.57 25.92
CA GLN A 23 11.83 -13.22 25.53
C GLN A 23 13.06 -12.34 25.24
N ALA A 24 14.13 -12.46 26.03
CA ALA A 24 15.39 -11.74 25.79
C ALA A 24 16.05 -12.17 24.48
N ILE A 25 16.01 -13.47 24.17
CA ILE A 25 16.50 -14.01 22.89
C ILE A 25 15.62 -13.50 21.74
N ALA A 26 14.28 -13.52 21.89
CA ALA A 26 13.38 -12.97 20.87
C ALA A 26 13.65 -11.48 20.60
N PHE A 27 13.87 -10.69 21.65
CA PHE A 27 14.22 -9.27 21.50
C PHE A 27 15.57 -9.09 20.79
N ARG A 28 16.60 -9.84 21.20
CA ARG A 28 17.95 -9.76 20.63
C ARG A 28 18.01 -10.18 19.16
N GLU A 29 17.28 -11.23 18.81
CA GLU A 29 17.41 -11.92 17.52
C GLU A 29 16.32 -11.49 16.51
N LEU A 30 15.12 -11.15 16.99
CA LEU A 30 13.97 -10.77 16.15
C LEU A 30 13.60 -9.29 16.26
N GLY A 31 14.21 -8.54 17.20
CA GLY A 31 13.90 -7.13 17.45
C GLY A 31 12.58 -6.87 18.19
N ASP A 32 11.82 -7.93 18.50
CA ASP A 32 10.54 -7.87 19.20
C ASP A 32 10.42 -9.02 20.21
N ALA A 33 10.32 -8.67 21.49
CA ALA A 33 10.19 -9.63 22.58
C ALA A 33 8.89 -10.45 22.48
N ASN A 34 7.82 -9.91 21.89
CA ASN A 34 6.52 -10.59 21.77
C ASN A 34 6.55 -11.79 20.80
N ARG A 35 7.64 -11.94 20.03
CA ARG A 35 7.84 -13.06 19.10
C ARG A 35 8.44 -14.31 19.74
N TRP A 36 8.57 -14.34 21.07
CA TRP A 36 9.00 -15.54 21.79
C TRP A 36 8.14 -16.80 21.52
N PRO A 37 6.81 -16.74 21.25
CA PRO A 37 6.03 -17.93 20.91
C PRO A 37 6.48 -18.57 19.58
N ASP A 38 6.96 -17.77 18.63
CA ASP A 38 7.51 -18.28 17.36
C ASP A 38 8.76 -19.13 17.62
N LEU A 39 9.61 -18.74 18.58
CA LEU A 39 10.80 -19.50 18.98
C LEU A 39 10.43 -20.81 19.70
N VAL A 40 9.40 -20.77 20.54
CA VAL A 40 8.87 -21.95 21.23
C VAL A 40 8.32 -22.96 20.22
N ALA A 41 7.54 -22.50 19.25
CA ALA A 41 6.99 -23.36 18.20
C ALA A 41 8.09 -23.95 17.30
N LEU A 42 9.11 -23.16 16.93
CA LEU A 42 10.20 -23.59 16.06
C LEU A 42 11.12 -24.65 16.71
N ASN A 43 11.28 -24.59 18.04
CA ASN A 43 12.15 -25.49 18.79
C ASN A 43 11.37 -26.52 19.64
N GLU A 44 10.04 -26.56 19.50
CA GLU A 44 9.13 -27.43 20.26
C GLU A 44 9.34 -27.32 21.79
N LEU A 45 9.57 -26.10 22.29
CA LEU A 45 9.90 -25.87 23.69
C LEU A 45 8.67 -26.00 24.61
N ARG A 46 8.89 -26.42 25.85
CA ARG A 46 7.91 -26.48 26.92
C ARG A 46 8.38 -25.64 28.10
N PRO A 47 7.48 -25.01 28.87
CA PRO A 47 7.85 -24.30 30.10
C PRO A 47 8.66 -25.23 31.03
N PRO A 48 9.80 -24.79 31.61
CA PRO A 48 10.30 -23.41 31.75
C PRO A 48 11.09 -22.83 30.55
N PHE A 49 11.11 -23.51 29.39
CA PHE A 49 11.79 -23.15 28.14
C PHE A 49 13.32 -23.19 28.21
N ILE A 50 13.91 -22.41 29.11
CA ILE A 50 15.36 -22.32 29.34
C ILE A 50 15.61 -22.52 30.84
N THR A 51 16.54 -23.40 31.17
CA THR A 51 17.00 -23.67 32.54
C THR A 51 18.51 -23.49 32.64
N SER A 52 18.99 -23.06 33.80
CA SER A 52 20.43 -23.09 34.14
C SER A 52 20.83 -24.39 34.87
N ASP A 53 19.85 -25.19 35.28
CA ASP A 53 20.06 -26.44 36.02
C ASP A 53 20.14 -27.63 35.03
N PRO A 54 21.28 -28.33 34.93
CA PRO A 54 21.45 -29.51 34.08
C PRO A 54 20.46 -30.64 34.40
N ASP A 55 19.99 -30.75 35.64
CA ASP A 55 19.09 -31.83 36.07
C ASP A 55 17.64 -31.61 35.62
N LEU A 56 17.30 -30.39 35.18
CA LEU A 56 15.98 -30.01 34.67
C LEU A 56 15.89 -30.07 33.14
N VAL A 57 16.93 -30.56 32.46
CA VAL A 57 16.97 -30.69 31.00
C VAL A 57 16.16 -31.91 30.57
N VAL A 58 14.92 -31.67 30.16
CA VAL A 58 14.02 -32.66 29.57
C VAL A 58 13.77 -32.35 28.09
N PRO A 59 13.28 -33.30 27.27
CA PRO A 59 12.90 -33.01 25.89
C PRO A 59 11.92 -31.82 25.82
N GLY A 60 12.34 -30.73 25.18
CA GLY A 60 11.62 -29.46 25.11
C GLY A 60 12.06 -28.39 26.12
N VAL A 61 13.05 -28.65 26.98
CA VAL A 61 13.66 -27.64 27.86
C VAL A 61 15.14 -27.51 27.51
N LEU A 62 15.57 -26.30 27.15
CA LEU A 62 16.95 -26.03 26.77
C LEU A 62 17.80 -25.64 27.98
N LEU A 63 19.03 -26.14 28.04
CA LEU A 63 20.04 -25.64 28.96
C LEU A 63 20.59 -24.31 28.43
N ALA A 64 20.71 -23.31 29.29
CA ALA A 64 21.36 -22.05 28.95
C ALA A 64 22.82 -22.31 28.53
N GLY A 65 23.24 -21.79 27.38
CA GLY A 65 24.51 -22.11 26.73
C GLY A 65 24.37 -22.98 25.47
N ASN A 66 23.23 -23.68 25.31
CA ASN A 66 23.00 -24.51 24.13
C ASN A 66 22.48 -23.70 22.93
N PRO A 67 22.75 -24.16 21.70
CA PRO A 67 22.22 -23.53 20.50
C PRO A 67 20.69 -23.60 20.43
N ILE A 68 20.05 -22.49 20.07
CA ILE A 68 18.62 -22.40 19.77
C ILE A 68 18.41 -22.03 18.30
N LYS A 69 17.39 -22.61 17.66
CA LYS A 69 16.99 -22.20 16.31
C LYS A 69 16.22 -20.89 16.43
N VAL A 70 16.63 -19.88 15.68
CA VAL A 70 15.84 -18.67 15.51
C VAL A 70 15.44 -18.56 14.05
N LEU A 71 14.25 -18.03 13.79
CA LEU A 71 13.85 -17.71 12.43
C LEU A 71 14.92 -16.78 11.86
N ALA A 72 15.56 -17.14 10.74
CA ALA A 72 16.42 -16.18 10.08
C ALA A 72 15.52 -14.98 9.74
N PRO A 73 16.01 -13.73 9.89
CA PRO A 73 15.34 -12.62 9.26
C PRO A 73 15.15 -13.06 7.81
N SER A 74 13.89 -13.13 7.37
CA SER A 74 13.61 -13.33 5.95
C SER A 74 14.54 -12.34 5.26
N PRO A 75 15.46 -12.78 4.37
CA PRO A 75 16.24 -11.81 3.63
C PRO A 75 15.18 -10.84 3.13
N PHE A 76 15.35 -9.56 3.43
CA PHE A 76 14.58 -8.55 2.73
C PHE A 76 14.95 -8.81 1.28
N VAL A 77 14.13 -9.62 0.61
CA VAL A 77 14.07 -9.67 -0.82
C VAL A 77 13.44 -8.32 -1.05
N PRO A 78 14.18 -7.30 -1.52
CA PRO A 78 13.49 -6.34 -2.32
C PRO A 78 12.88 -7.23 -3.40
N ALA A 79 11.59 -7.56 -3.24
CA ALA A 79 10.78 -7.74 -4.41
C ALA A 79 11.19 -6.56 -5.25
N THR A 80 11.66 -6.80 -6.47
CA THR A 80 11.77 -5.76 -7.48
C THR A 80 10.37 -5.17 -7.52
N ARG A 81 10.08 -4.21 -6.63
CA ARG A 81 8.82 -3.52 -6.57
C ARG A 81 8.89 -2.80 -7.88
N SER A 82 8.08 -3.25 -8.82
CA SER A 82 7.89 -2.44 -9.99
C SER A 82 7.49 -1.07 -9.44
N PRO A 83 8.06 0.06 -9.93
CA PRO A 83 7.60 1.37 -9.50
C PRO A 83 6.07 1.52 -9.62
N ASP A 84 5.43 0.66 -10.43
CA ASP A 84 3.98 0.52 -10.56
C ASP A 84 3.24 -0.02 -9.33
N ASP A 85 3.90 -0.81 -8.46
CA ASP A 85 3.29 -1.35 -7.23
C ASP A 85 2.93 -0.23 -6.26
N ALA A 86 3.64 0.89 -6.30
CA ALA A 86 3.36 2.07 -5.50
C ALA A 86 2.03 2.74 -5.85
N PHE A 87 1.50 2.48 -7.05
CA PHE A 87 0.22 3.05 -7.50
C PHE A 87 -0.96 2.11 -7.30
N LEU A 88 -0.73 0.98 -6.62
CA LEU A 88 -1.74 -0.03 -6.29
C LEU A 88 -2.43 -0.61 -7.53
N ARG A 89 -3.43 -1.45 -7.30
CA ARG A 89 -4.23 -2.10 -8.32
C ARG A 89 -5.70 -2.07 -7.90
N ASP A 90 -6.57 -1.75 -8.85
CA ASP A 90 -8.03 -1.70 -8.65
C ASP A 90 -8.73 -2.29 -9.88
N VAL A 91 -10.05 -2.45 -9.79
CA VAL A 91 -10.90 -2.89 -10.90
C VAL A 91 -10.95 -1.79 -11.95
N ALA A 92 -10.70 -2.16 -13.20
CA ALA A 92 -10.80 -1.24 -14.33
C ALA A 92 -12.27 -0.88 -14.56
N LEU A 93 -12.55 0.42 -14.63
CA LEU A 93 -13.87 0.94 -14.94
C LEU A 93 -13.83 1.64 -16.29
N ASN A 94 -14.50 1.05 -17.28
CA ASN A 94 -14.63 1.63 -18.62
C ASN A 94 -16.01 2.29 -18.72
N ASN A 95 -16.03 3.61 -18.90
CA ASN A 95 -17.27 4.41 -18.89
C ASN A 95 -18.16 4.16 -17.65
N LYS A 96 -17.53 3.97 -16.47
CA LYS A 96 -18.20 3.65 -15.19
C LYS A 96 -18.85 2.26 -15.14
N LEU A 97 -18.55 1.39 -16.11
CA LEU A 97 -19.00 0.00 -16.13
C LEU A 97 -17.83 -0.94 -15.81
N LEU A 98 -18.17 -2.02 -15.12
CA LEU A 98 -17.26 -3.14 -14.88
C LEU A 98 -17.21 -3.99 -16.14
N GLU A 99 -16.01 -4.31 -16.61
CA GLU A 99 -15.79 -5.21 -17.73
C GLU A 99 -15.18 -6.52 -17.27
N ALA A 100 -15.61 -7.62 -17.89
CA ALA A 100 -14.98 -8.91 -17.72
C ALA A 100 -13.89 -9.08 -18.79
N THR A 101 -12.80 -9.71 -18.38
CA THR A 101 -11.73 -10.21 -19.25
C THR A 101 -12.28 -11.37 -20.09
N GLU A 102 -11.62 -11.72 -21.19
CA GLU A 102 -11.98 -12.90 -22.02
C GLU A 102 -12.10 -14.20 -21.20
N GLY A 103 -11.40 -14.29 -20.06
CA GLY A 103 -11.49 -15.41 -19.11
C GLY A 103 -12.64 -15.36 -18.10
N GLY A 104 -13.49 -14.32 -18.11
CA GLY A 104 -14.63 -14.16 -17.20
C GLY A 104 -14.34 -13.45 -15.87
N ASP A 105 -13.09 -13.08 -15.59
CA ASP A 105 -12.69 -12.33 -14.40
C ASP A 105 -12.78 -10.81 -14.61
N PHE A 106 -12.88 -10.02 -13.54
CA PHE A 106 -12.89 -8.55 -13.65
C PHE A 106 -11.60 -8.01 -14.29
N ALA A 107 -11.76 -7.09 -15.24
CA ALA A 107 -10.65 -6.32 -15.77
C ALA A 107 -10.03 -5.48 -14.63
N MET A 108 -8.70 -5.41 -14.57
CA MET A 108 -7.99 -4.70 -13.51
C MET A 108 -7.08 -3.62 -14.09
N ALA A 109 -7.05 -2.46 -13.45
CA ALA A 109 -6.08 -1.40 -13.71
C ALA A 109 -4.98 -1.44 -12.63
N SER A 110 -3.72 -1.40 -13.04
CA SER A 110 -2.57 -1.33 -12.13
C SER A 110 -1.65 -0.19 -12.54
N GLY A 111 -0.84 0.33 -11.60
CA GLY A 111 0.15 1.35 -11.93
C GLY A 111 -0.46 2.74 -12.22
N VAL A 112 0.18 3.48 -13.12
CA VAL A 112 -0.28 4.81 -13.57
C VAL A 112 -1.73 4.82 -14.10
N PRO A 113 -2.19 3.82 -14.88
CA PRO A 113 -3.61 3.72 -15.27
C PRO A 113 -4.58 3.72 -14.09
N ASN A 114 -4.25 3.04 -12.99
CA ASN A 114 -5.07 3.01 -11.78
C ASN A 114 -5.14 4.39 -11.12
N LEU A 115 -3.98 5.06 -10.98
CA LEU A 115 -3.91 6.41 -10.44
C LEU A 115 -4.74 7.39 -11.28
N ARG A 116 -4.63 7.32 -12.61
CA ARG A 116 -5.41 8.16 -13.54
C ARG A 116 -6.91 7.95 -13.37
N GLN A 117 -7.34 6.69 -13.27
CA GLN A 117 -8.75 6.34 -13.01
C GLN A 117 -9.23 6.92 -11.68
N ALA A 118 -8.47 6.73 -10.60
CA ALA A 118 -8.82 7.22 -9.26
C ALA A 118 -8.94 8.76 -9.20
N LEU A 119 -8.01 9.48 -9.82
CA LEU A 119 -8.03 10.94 -9.89
C LEU A 119 -9.19 11.46 -10.72
N ASN A 120 -9.52 10.78 -11.84
CA ASN A 120 -10.69 11.13 -12.64
C ASN A 120 -11.99 10.96 -11.83
N HIS A 121 -12.14 9.84 -11.12
CA HIS A 121 -13.29 9.60 -10.24
C HIS A 121 -13.41 10.66 -9.14
N ALA A 122 -12.29 11.06 -8.53
CA ALA A 122 -12.29 12.12 -7.54
C ALA A 122 -12.67 13.49 -8.13
N MET A 123 -12.25 13.80 -9.37
CA MET A 123 -12.61 15.06 -10.03
C MET A 123 -14.09 15.15 -10.36
N ILE A 124 -14.72 14.06 -10.81
CA ILE A 124 -16.16 14.08 -11.19
C ILE A 124 -17.12 13.94 -10.00
N THR A 125 -16.63 13.49 -8.84
CA THR A 125 -17.46 13.29 -7.64
C THR A 125 -17.58 14.60 -6.88
N GLU A 126 -18.79 15.03 -6.54
CA GLU A 126 -18.97 16.24 -5.74
C GLU A 126 -18.47 16.04 -4.30
N LYS A 127 -17.67 17.00 -3.82
CA LYS A 127 -17.19 17.00 -2.45
C LYS A 127 -18.34 17.08 -1.45
N GLY A 128 -18.39 16.11 -0.54
CA GLY A 128 -19.45 15.97 0.48
C GLY A 128 -20.59 15.02 0.08
N ASN A 129 -20.61 14.51 -1.16
CA ASN A 129 -21.63 13.57 -1.62
C ASN A 129 -21.47 12.15 -1.02
N LEU A 130 -20.29 11.82 -0.49
CA LEU A 130 -20.03 10.58 0.21
C LEU A 130 -20.06 10.80 1.74
N PRO A 131 -21.11 10.35 2.46
CA PRO A 131 -21.26 10.62 3.89
C PRO A 131 -20.08 10.11 4.74
N PHE A 132 -19.51 8.96 4.38
CA PHE A 132 -18.36 8.37 5.08
C PHE A 132 -17.01 8.98 4.65
N HIS A 133 -16.99 9.73 3.55
CA HIS A 133 -15.79 10.36 3.00
C HIS A 133 -16.06 11.80 2.56
N PRO A 134 -16.37 12.71 3.50
CA PRO A 134 -16.80 14.09 3.18
C PRO A 134 -15.69 14.92 2.52
N ARG A 135 -14.43 14.51 2.67
CA ARG A 135 -13.26 15.16 2.05
C ARG A 135 -12.98 14.67 0.64
N TYR A 136 -13.56 13.55 0.21
CA TYR A 136 -13.37 13.00 -1.13
C TYR A 136 -14.19 13.78 -2.15
N GLY A 137 -13.68 13.90 -3.37
CA GLY A 137 -14.33 14.59 -4.47
C GLY A 137 -13.74 15.98 -4.75
N SER A 138 -14.41 16.72 -5.62
CA SER A 138 -14.04 18.06 -6.04
C SER A 138 -15.26 19.00 -6.02
N MET A 139 -15.02 20.30 -6.15
CA MET A 139 -16.08 21.30 -6.35
C MET A 139 -16.36 21.56 -7.83
N ILE A 140 -15.70 20.84 -8.74
CA ILE A 140 -15.90 20.97 -10.20
C ILE A 140 -17.36 20.74 -10.60
N PRO A 141 -18.09 19.74 -10.06
CA PRO A 141 -19.50 19.54 -10.41
C PRO A 141 -20.42 20.72 -10.08
N ARG A 142 -20.01 21.63 -9.17
CA ARG A 142 -20.81 22.82 -8.82
C ARG A 142 -20.78 23.90 -9.89
N ILE A 143 -19.74 23.90 -10.73
CA ILE A 143 -19.60 24.82 -11.85
C ILE A 143 -20.53 24.41 -13.00
N ILE A 144 -20.94 23.13 -13.04
CA ILE A 144 -21.84 22.61 -14.08
C ILE A 144 -23.20 23.30 -13.95
N GLY A 145 -23.62 23.97 -15.02
CA GLY A 145 -24.85 24.75 -15.07
C GLY A 145 -24.66 26.26 -14.83
N GLU A 146 -23.45 26.70 -14.47
CA GLU A 146 -23.10 28.12 -14.48
C GLU A 146 -22.76 28.61 -15.90
N VAL A 147 -22.78 29.94 -16.09
CA VAL A 147 -22.36 30.55 -17.36
C VAL A 147 -20.87 30.29 -17.59
N SER A 148 -20.55 29.73 -18.75
CA SER A 148 -19.17 29.54 -19.20
C SER A 148 -18.46 30.89 -19.24
N SER A 149 -17.48 31.08 -18.35
CA SER A 149 -16.75 32.32 -18.17
C SER A 149 -15.27 32.02 -17.91
N PRO A 150 -14.36 32.98 -18.17
CA PRO A 150 -12.96 32.82 -17.82
C PRO A 150 -12.76 32.55 -16.32
N VAL A 151 -13.65 33.06 -15.47
CA VAL A 151 -13.60 32.84 -14.02
C VAL A 151 -13.94 31.40 -13.68
N SER A 152 -14.98 30.83 -14.28
CA SER A 152 -15.34 29.43 -14.05
C SER A 152 -14.27 28.46 -14.57
N ALA A 153 -13.58 28.80 -15.65
CA ALA A 153 -12.40 28.05 -16.09
C ALA A 153 -11.27 28.10 -15.04
N ILE A 154 -10.89 29.29 -14.55
CA ILE A 154 -9.85 29.42 -13.52
C ILE A 154 -10.22 28.64 -12.24
N MET A 155 -11.48 28.71 -11.81
CA MET A 155 -11.97 27.93 -10.66
C MET A 155 -11.87 26.42 -10.92
N ALA A 156 -12.27 25.95 -12.10
CA ALA A 156 -12.17 24.54 -12.46
C ALA A 156 -10.71 24.03 -12.43
N ALA A 157 -9.77 24.83 -12.93
CA ALA A 157 -8.34 24.53 -12.85
C ALA A 157 -7.85 24.42 -11.39
N GLU A 158 -8.20 25.40 -10.54
CA GLU A 158 -7.76 25.37 -9.14
C GLU A 158 -8.40 24.20 -8.35
N TYR A 159 -9.66 23.88 -8.60
CA TYR A 159 -10.30 22.71 -8.00
C TYR A 159 -9.64 21.41 -8.45
N ALA A 160 -9.35 21.25 -9.74
CA ALA A 160 -8.65 20.06 -10.24
C ALA A 160 -7.24 19.94 -9.64
N LYS A 161 -6.50 21.05 -9.56
CA LYS A 161 -5.19 21.10 -8.90
C LYS A 161 -5.27 20.68 -7.44
N SER A 162 -6.29 21.15 -6.71
CA SER A 162 -6.45 20.80 -5.29
C SER A 162 -6.72 19.31 -5.08
N VAL A 163 -7.45 18.66 -5.98
CA VAL A 163 -7.72 17.20 -5.94
C VAL A 163 -6.44 16.42 -6.22
N VAL A 164 -5.71 16.79 -7.27
CA VAL A 164 -4.48 16.09 -7.66
C VAL A 164 -3.38 16.28 -6.61
N ALA A 165 -3.28 17.46 -6.00
CA ALA A 165 -2.31 17.72 -4.94
C ALA A 165 -2.66 17.05 -3.60
N ALA A 166 -3.91 16.64 -3.38
CA ALA A 166 -4.34 15.97 -2.16
C ALA A 166 -4.04 14.46 -2.15
N ASP A 167 -3.71 13.85 -3.30
CA ASP A 167 -3.38 12.43 -3.41
C ASP A 167 -1.92 12.19 -3.02
N GLU A 168 -1.67 11.28 -2.08
CA GLU A 168 -0.34 10.97 -1.54
C GLU A 168 0.63 10.39 -2.58
N ARG A 169 0.11 9.85 -3.69
CA ARG A 169 0.92 9.26 -4.76
C ARG A 169 1.49 10.32 -5.72
N ILE A 170 1.01 11.55 -5.62
CA ILE A 170 1.47 12.70 -6.39
C ILE A 170 2.55 13.43 -5.58
N SER A 171 3.70 13.66 -6.21
CA SER A 171 4.80 14.44 -5.64
C SER A 171 4.55 15.94 -5.80
N ARG A 172 4.18 16.36 -7.01
CA ARG A 172 3.87 17.77 -7.32
C ARG A 172 2.99 17.90 -8.55
N VAL A 173 2.23 18.99 -8.60
CA VAL A 173 1.50 19.42 -9.81
C VAL A 173 2.38 20.39 -10.60
N ILE A 174 2.69 20.05 -11.84
CA ILE A 174 3.51 20.87 -12.75
C ILE A 174 2.66 22.00 -13.33
N GLN A 175 1.45 21.66 -13.77
CA GLN A 175 0.55 22.61 -14.43
C GLN A 175 -0.91 22.18 -14.24
N SER A 176 -1.77 23.17 -14.07
CA SER A 176 -3.21 23.02 -14.21
C SER A 176 -3.75 24.18 -15.02
N LYS A 177 -4.50 23.87 -16.08
CA LYS A 177 -5.12 24.83 -16.99
C LYS A 177 -6.55 24.40 -17.26
N ALA A 178 -7.40 25.37 -17.51
CA ALA A 178 -8.73 25.11 -18.02
C ALA A 178 -9.09 26.14 -19.07
N GLU A 179 -9.80 25.67 -20.10
CA GLU A 179 -10.23 26.49 -21.24
C GLU A 179 -11.72 26.29 -21.46
N ALA A 180 -12.44 27.39 -21.60
CA ALA A 180 -13.85 27.40 -21.97
C ALA A 180 -13.96 27.28 -23.50
N VAL A 181 -14.56 26.18 -23.97
CA VAL A 181 -14.79 25.89 -25.39
C VAL A 181 -16.30 25.80 -25.60
N GLY A 182 -16.92 26.93 -25.92
CA GLY A 182 -18.38 27.05 -25.99
C GLY A 182 -19.02 26.78 -24.62
N ASP A 183 -19.91 25.79 -24.58
CA ASP A 183 -20.63 25.38 -23.36
C ASP A 183 -19.87 24.35 -22.51
N LYS A 184 -18.64 24.01 -22.88
CA LYS A 184 -17.82 23.02 -22.18
C LYS A 184 -16.59 23.68 -21.57
N ILE A 185 -16.16 23.19 -20.42
CA ILE A 185 -14.88 23.55 -19.82
C ILE A 185 -13.97 22.34 -19.92
N ARG A 186 -12.86 22.48 -20.66
CA ARG A 186 -11.80 21.48 -20.70
C ARG A 186 -10.78 21.81 -19.63
N VAL A 187 -10.51 20.87 -18.73
CA VAL A 187 -9.51 20.99 -17.66
C VAL A 187 -8.37 20.00 -17.92
N GLU A 188 -7.15 20.53 -17.99
CA GLU A 188 -5.93 19.76 -18.18
C GLU A 188 -5.02 19.92 -16.96
N VAL A 189 -4.58 18.80 -16.39
CA VAL A 189 -3.65 18.77 -15.25
C VAL A 189 -2.48 17.84 -15.54
N ASN A 190 -1.27 18.39 -15.43
CA ASN A 190 -0.02 17.66 -15.56
C ASN A 190 0.65 17.59 -14.18
N ALA A 191 0.89 16.38 -13.70
CA ALA A 191 1.47 16.13 -12.39
C ALA A 191 2.60 15.10 -12.46
N GLU A 192 3.48 15.13 -11.47
CA GLU A 192 4.58 14.18 -11.31
C GLU A 192 4.32 13.32 -10.08
N THR A 193 4.44 12.01 -10.26
CA THR A 193 4.29 11.03 -9.17
C THR A 193 5.53 10.97 -8.28
N ILE A 194 5.41 10.37 -7.10
CA ILE A 194 6.53 10.12 -6.17
C ILE A 194 7.71 9.33 -6.80
N HIS A 195 7.48 8.60 -7.89
CA HIS A 195 8.50 7.88 -8.65
C HIS A 195 8.97 8.61 -9.92
N GLY A 196 8.66 9.92 -10.05
CA GLY A 196 9.11 10.76 -11.17
C GLY A 196 8.39 10.51 -12.50
N ARG A 197 7.32 9.70 -12.51
CA ARG A 197 6.53 9.46 -13.74
C ARG A 197 5.50 10.57 -13.93
N PRO A 198 5.39 11.15 -15.15
CA PRO A 198 4.37 12.14 -15.45
C PRO A 198 2.99 11.49 -15.56
N VAL A 199 1.97 12.20 -15.09
CA VAL A 199 0.56 11.84 -15.19
C VAL A 199 -0.18 13.04 -15.75
N ASN A 200 -0.82 12.81 -16.89
CA ASN A 200 -1.63 13.81 -17.58
C ASN A 200 -3.10 13.42 -17.42
N LEU A 201 -3.91 14.38 -17.00
CA LEU A 201 -5.33 14.23 -16.77
C LEU A 201 -6.06 15.26 -17.62
N GLU A 202 -7.08 14.80 -18.35
CA GLU A 202 -8.01 15.65 -19.07
C GLU A 202 -9.42 15.31 -18.60
N VAL A 203 -10.17 16.34 -18.20
CA VAL A 203 -11.58 16.24 -17.83
C VAL A 203 -12.33 17.30 -18.61
N VAL A 204 -13.45 16.90 -19.21
CA VAL A 204 -14.37 17.80 -19.90
C VAL A 204 -15.69 17.79 -19.13
N ILE A 205 -16.11 18.98 -18.70
CA ILE A 205 -17.38 19.22 -18.01
C ILE A 205 -18.28 20.14 -18.83
#